data_AF-A0A2A5X8H7-F1
#
_entry.id   AF-A0A2A5X8H7-F1
#
_cell.length_a   1.000
_cell.length_b   1.000
_cell.length_c   1.000
_cell.angle_alpha   90.00
_cell.angle_beta   90.00
_cell.angle_gamma   90.00
#
_symmetry.space_group_name_H-M   'P 1'
#
loop_
_entity.id
_entity.type
_entity.pdbx_description
1 polymer ?
#
loop_
_entity_poly.entity_id
_entity_poly.type
_entity_poly.pdbx_seq_one_letter_code
_entity_poly.pdbx_strand_id
1 'polypeptide(L)'
;MFFFFLNIQAPLFGQVYEDEYLEPLNDPSPDGQLFFVSDLLDIAGYVPEKIEIYQTLPNKARVFRVKLDSVNGGFVFVRWDKAKKENYVANKMIDPGVYLNLKTAKEIMRKQTNKTSFGVEDPLPQAPDQEQIKAGDLSEFREEFELKEEERRLDEAEASAKKKPKREKKKNKKKFF
;
A
#
# COMPACT_ATOMS: atom_id res chain seq x y z
N MET A 1 -26.14 16.90 -66.74
CA MET A 1 -25.94 17.57 -65.43
C MET A 1 -25.25 16.55 -64.52
N PHE A 2 -23.94 16.67 -64.34
CA PHE A 2 -23.10 15.69 -63.62
C PHE A 2 -22.83 16.23 -62.21
N PHE A 3 -23.29 15.54 -61.16
CA PHE A 3 -23.02 15.89 -59.78
C PHE A 3 -21.75 15.17 -59.31
N PHE A 4 -20.66 15.91 -59.14
CA PHE A 4 -19.47 15.44 -58.43
C PHE A 4 -19.70 15.64 -56.92
N PHE A 5 -19.81 14.55 -56.16
CA PHE A 5 -19.70 14.59 -54.70
C PHE A 5 -18.22 14.51 -54.32
N LEU A 6 -17.66 15.63 -53.85
CA LEU A 6 -16.36 15.65 -53.20
C LEU A 6 -16.51 15.06 -51.78
N ASN A 7 -16.06 13.83 -51.58
CA ASN A 7 -15.87 13.25 -50.26
C ASN A 7 -14.59 13.85 -49.65
N ILE A 8 -14.74 14.85 -48.79
CA ILE A 8 -13.64 15.33 -47.94
C ILE A 8 -13.64 14.46 -46.68
N GLN A 9 -12.77 13.43 -46.66
CA GLN A 9 -12.41 12.77 -45.41
C GLN A 9 -11.45 13.70 -44.66
N ALA A 10 -11.95 14.37 -43.63
CA ALA A 10 -11.09 15.05 -42.67
C ALA A 10 -10.39 13.97 -41.80
N PRO A 11 -9.06 14.00 -41.64
CA PRO A 11 -8.41 13.16 -40.64
C PRO A 11 -8.82 13.66 -39.25
N LEU A 12 -9.58 12.83 -38.52
CA LEU A 12 -9.74 12.97 -37.08
C LEU A 12 -8.37 12.74 -36.44
N PHE A 13 -7.61 13.82 -36.24
CA PHE A 13 -6.47 13.80 -35.33
C PHE A 13 -7.02 13.64 -33.92
N GLY A 14 -7.13 12.38 -33.48
CA GLY A 14 -7.24 12.05 -32.06
C GLY A 14 -5.98 12.53 -31.37
N GLN A 15 -6.06 13.67 -30.70
CA GLN A 15 -5.06 14.08 -29.74
C GLN A 15 -5.16 13.10 -28.58
N VAL A 16 -4.30 12.09 -28.56
CA VAL A 16 -4.02 11.30 -27.36
C VAL A 16 -3.28 12.26 -26.44
N TYR A 17 -4.02 12.94 -25.58
CA TYR A 17 -3.44 13.61 -24.43
C TYR A 17 -2.93 12.50 -23.51
N GLU A 18 -1.65 12.14 -23.64
CA GLU A 18 -0.91 11.58 -22.51
C GLU A 18 -0.74 12.73 -21.50
N ASP A 19 -1.81 13.04 -20.76
CA ASP A 19 -1.65 13.69 -19.48
C ASP A 19 -0.92 12.66 -18.60
N GLU A 20 0.41 12.75 -18.60
CA GLU A 20 1.26 11.98 -17.69
C GLU A 20 0.81 12.34 -16.27
N TYR A 21 -0.05 11.50 -15.68
CA TYR A 21 -0.53 11.68 -14.32
C TYR A 21 0.67 11.67 -13.38
N LEU A 22 1.10 12.85 -12.94
CA LEU A 22 2.22 13.00 -12.03
C LEU A 22 1.78 12.58 -10.63
N GLU A 23 2.35 11.49 -10.12
CA GLU A 23 2.20 11.12 -8.72
C GLU A 23 2.80 12.20 -7.81
N PRO A 24 2.31 12.37 -6.56
CA PRO A 24 2.89 13.31 -5.60
C PRO A 24 4.41 13.11 -5.40
N LEU A 25 4.89 11.87 -5.58
CA LEU A 25 6.32 11.56 -5.57
C LEU A 25 7.09 12.25 -6.71
N ASN A 26 6.49 12.38 -7.90
CA ASN A 26 7.16 12.86 -9.11
C ASN A 26 6.75 14.30 -9.50
N ASP A 27 5.93 14.97 -8.68
CA ASP A 27 5.55 16.36 -8.90
C ASP A 27 6.39 17.34 -8.05
N PRO A 28 7.35 18.08 -8.64
CA PRO A 28 8.15 19.07 -7.94
C PRO A 28 7.44 20.40 -7.68
N SER A 29 6.17 20.55 -8.09
CA SER A 29 5.38 21.75 -7.83
C SER A 29 5.19 21.97 -6.31
N PRO A 30 4.87 23.20 -5.86
CA PRO A 30 4.54 23.43 -4.46
C PRO A 30 3.41 22.52 -3.96
N ASP A 31 2.39 22.32 -4.78
CA ASP A 31 1.20 21.54 -4.45
C ASP A 31 1.53 20.05 -4.44
N GLY A 32 2.26 19.56 -5.45
CA GLY A 32 2.75 18.18 -5.49
C GLY A 32 3.63 17.82 -4.29
N GLN A 33 4.52 18.74 -3.89
CA GLN A 33 5.33 18.56 -2.69
C GLN A 33 4.52 18.65 -1.40
N LEU A 34 3.44 19.43 -1.37
CA LEU A 34 2.51 19.47 -0.24
C LEU A 34 1.76 18.15 -0.10
N PHE A 35 1.23 17.60 -1.21
CA PHE A 35 0.61 16.29 -1.26
C PHE A 35 1.59 15.20 -0.81
N PHE A 36 2.82 15.22 -1.32
CA PHE A 36 3.88 14.30 -0.89
C PHE A 36 4.10 14.32 0.63
N VAL A 37 4.13 15.50 1.26
CA VAL A 37 4.29 15.59 2.72
C VAL A 37 3.04 15.11 3.46
N SER A 38 1.85 15.43 2.94
CA SER A 38 0.58 14.98 3.51
C SER A 38 0.47 13.46 3.51
N ASP A 39 0.70 12.82 2.37
CA ASP A 39 0.63 11.36 2.22
C ASP A 39 1.65 10.67 3.13
N LEU A 40 2.85 11.24 3.24
CA LEU A 40 3.89 10.70 4.10
C LEU A 40 3.51 10.76 5.59
N LEU A 41 2.82 11.82 6.03
CA LEU A 41 2.32 11.95 7.39
C LEU A 41 1.17 10.99 7.66
N ASP A 42 0.25 10.84 6.72
CA ASP A 42 -0.89 9.93 6.82
C ASP A 42 -0.42 8.47 6.95
N ILE A 43 0.52 8.05 6.09
CA ILE A 43 1.12 6.70 6.15
C ILE A 43 1.88 6.49 7.48
N ALA A 44 2.47 7.54 8.03
CA ALA A 44 3.12 7.50 9.34
C ALA A 44 2.13 7.53 10.53
N GLY A 45 0.83 7.61 10.27
CA GLY A 45 -0.24 7.62 11.28
C GLY A 45 -0.49 8.98 11.93
N TYR A 46 -0.04 10.07 11.30
CA TYR A 46 -0.25 11.44 11.77
C TYR A 46 -1.33 12.15 10.98
N VAL A 47 -2.24 12.81 11.67
CA VAL A 47 -3.24 13.71 11.07
C VAL A 47 -2.88 15.15 11.42
N PRO A 48 -2.22 15.90 10.51
CA PRO A 48 -1.77 17.25 10.82
C PRO A 48 -2.95 18.24 10.84
N GLU A 49 -3.04 19.07 11.88
CA GLU A 49 -3.93 20.24 11.90
C GLU A 49 -3.66 21.19 10.72
N LYS A 50 -2.37 21.40 10.40
CA LYS A 50 -1.96 22.31 9.34
C LYS A 50 -0.61 21.92 8.76
N ILE A 51 -0.50 21.99 7.44
CA ILE A 51 0.78 21.97 6.72
C ILE A 51 0.88 23.27 5.93
N GLU A 52 1.99 23.98 6.06
CA GLU A 52 2.24 25.19 5.28
C GLU A 52 3.69 25.29 4.83
N ILE A 53 3.92 25.96 3.71
CA ILE A 53 5.26 26.23 3.22
C ILE A 53 5.87 27.32 4.09
N TYR A 54 6.85 26.94 4.90
CA TYR A 54 7.61 27.87 5.73
C TYR A 54 8.66 28.63 4.89
N GLN A 55 9.37 27.90 4.03
CA GLN A 55 10.40 28.47 3.18
C GLN A 55 10.48 27.75 1.84
N THR A 56 10.63 28.51 0.77
CA THR A 56 10.98 27.99 -0.56
C THR A 56 12.47 28.24 -0.81
N LEU A 57 13.18 27.21 -1.24
CA LEU A 57 14.60 27.23 -1.53
C LEU A 57 14.86 27.00 -3.03
N PRO A 58 16.05 27.38 -3.53
CA PRO A 58 16.46 27.06 -4.88
C PRO A 58 16.38 25.56 -5.16
N ASN A 59 16.33 25.20 -6.45
CA ASN A 59 16.32 23.80 -6.89
C ASN A 59 15.10 22.99 -6.40
N LYS A 60 13.90 23.60 -6.43
CA LYS A 60 12.64 22.92 -6.09
C LYS A 60 12.69 22.25 -4.71
N ALA A 61 13.31 22.93 -3.75
CA ALA A 61 13.41 22.49 -2.37
C ALA A 61 12.52 23.35 -1.49
N ARG A 62 11.84 22.75 -0.52
CA ARG A 62 10.87 23.45 0.34
C ARG A 62 10.93 22.92 1.76
N VAL A 63 10.84 23.84 2.71
CA VAL A 63 10.66 23.53 4.12
C VAL A 63 9.19 23.72 4.43
N PHE A 64 8.53 22.65 4.87
CA PHE A 64 7.15 22.65 5.31
C PHE A 64 7.11 22.72 6.83
N ARG A 65 6.31 23.63 7.38
CA ARG A 65 5.97 23.63 8.79
C ARG A 65 4.71 22.79 8.95
N VAL A 66 4.82 21.74 9.75
CA VAL A 66 3.74 20.81 10.06
C VAL A 66 3.33 21.05 11.50
N LYS A 67 2.06 21.36 11.72
CA LYS A 67 1.45 21.46 13.04
C LYS A 67 0.58 20.22 13.22
N LEU A 68 0.92 19.41 14.21
CA LEU A 68 0.14 18.21 14.57
C LEU A 68 -0.95 18.60 15.55
N ASP A 69 -0.59 19.29 16.63
CA ASP A 69 -1.49 19.78 17.66
C ASP A 69 -1.16 21.24 18.03
N SER A 70 -1.86 21.78 19.03
CA SER A 70 -1.57 23.11 19.62
C SER A 70 -0.15 23.26 20.20
N VAL A 71 0.51 22.16 20.58
CA VAL A 71 1.86 22.14 21.18
C VAL A 71 2.86 21.40 20.29
N ASN A 72 2.41 20.38 19.56
CA ASN A 72 3.27 19.46 18.81
C ASN A 72 3.33 19.85 17.34
N GLY A 73 4.54 19.92 16.79
CA GLY A 73 4.77 20.22 15.39
C GLY A 73 6.23 20.03 15.02
N GLY A 74 6.55 20.26 13.75
CA GLY A 74 7.90 20.13 13.25
C GLY A 74 8.08 20.72 11.86
N PHE A 75 9.30 20.60 11.35
CA PHE A 75 9.62 21.00 9.99
C PHE A 75 9.95 19.77 9.16
N VAL A 76 9.39 19.69 7.96
CA VAL A 76 9.71 18.65 6.96
C VAL A 76 10.42 19.31 5.81
N PHE A 77 11.68 18.91 5.58
CA PHE A 77 12.46 19.42 4.47
C PHE A 77 12.38 18.49 3.26
N VAL A 78 11.77 18.97 2.17
CA VAL A 78 11.60 18.24 0.91
C VAL A 78 12.53 18.81 -0.15
N ARG A 79 13.14 17.94 -0.94
CA ARG A 79 14.00 18.29 -2.07
C ARG A 79 13.61 17.46 -3.29
N TRP A 80 13.94 18.00 -4.45
CA TRP A 80 13.78 17.33 -5.74
C TRP A 80 15.09 16.67 -6.19
N ASP A 81 15.06 15.35 -6.42
CA ASP A 81 16.13 14.64 -7.10
C ASP A 81 15.91 14.71 -8.62
N LYS A 82 16.81 15.42 -9.33
CA LYS A 82 16.72 15.58 -10.79
C LYS A 82 17.02 14.30 -11.55
N ALA A 83 17.88 13.43 -11.01
CA ALA A 83 18.30 12.20 -11.69
C ALA A 83 17.18 11.17 -11.66
N LYS A 84 16.52 11.04 -10.50
CA LYS A 84 15.43 10.10 -10.28
C LYS A 84 14.05 10.65 -10.61
N LYS A 85 13.94 11.97 -10.77
CA LYS A 85 12.67 12.70 -10.94
C LYS A 85 11.68 12.43 -9.79
N GLU A 86 12.17 12.46 -8.55
CA GLU A 86 11.35 12.21 -7.36
C GLU A 86 11.59 13.24 -6.25
N ASN A 87 10.55 13.48 -5.46
CA ASN A 87 10.59 14.20 -4.20
C ASN A 87 11.18 13.30 -3.12
N TYR A 88 12.03 13.86 -2.26
CA TYR A 88 12.54 13.15 -1.11
C TYR A 88 12.65 14.06 0.11
N VAL A 89 12.35 13.48 1.27
CA VAL A 89 12.62 14.13 2.55
C VAL A 89 14.13 14.09 2.81
N ALA A 90 14.74 15.26 2.92
CA ALA A 90 16.18 15.43 3.08
C ALA A 90 16.62 15.63 4.54
N ASN A 91 15.77 15.30 5.50
CA ASN A 91 15.79 15.99 6.78
C ASN A 91 16.72 15.38 7.84
N LYS A 92 17.51 16.25 8.49
CA LYS A 92 18.31 16.01 9.72
C LYS A 92 17.77 16.83 10.92
N MET A 93 16.64 17.55 10.73
CA MET A 93 16.10 18.57 11.64
C MET A 93 14.67 18.23 12.12
N ILE A 94 14.35 16.95 12.27
CA ILE A 94 13.08 16.49 12.87
C ILE A 94 13.41 15.95 14.25
N ASP A 95 12.49 16.14 15.20
CA ASP A 95 12.48 15.38 16.45
C ASP A 95 12.76 13.89 16.15
N PRO A 96 13.72 13.23 16.82
CA PRO A 96 14.27 11.94 16.38
C PRO A 96 13.21 10.84 16.16
N GLY A 97 12.10 10.88 16.90
CA GLY A 97 10.99 9.94 16.77
C GLY A 97 10.20 10.06 15.46
N VAL A 98 9.93 11.28 14.99
CA VAL A 98 9.15 11.50 13.75
C VAL A 98 10.00 11.20 12.51
N TYR A 99 11.33 11.41 12.58
CA TYR A 99 12.24 11.08 11.47
C TYR A 99 12.23 9.58 11.09
N LEU A 100 12.25 8.68 12.08
CA LEU A 100 12.24 7.24 11.83
C LEU A 100 10.92 6.79 11.19
N ASN A 101 9.79 7.33 11.65
CA ASN A 101 8.48 7.03 11.07
C ASN A 101 8.38 7.50 9.61
N LEU A 102 8.88 8.69 9.29
CA LEU A 102 8.87 9.21 7.92
C LEU A 102 9.81 8.45 6.97
N LYS A 103 10.94 7.93 7.47
CA LYS A 103 11.82 7.07 6.68
C LYS A 103 11.15 5.74 6.35
N THR A 104 10.46 5.14 7.33
CA THR A 104 9.67 3.92 7.14
C THR A 104 8.50 4.16 6.20
N ALA A 105 7.77 5.27 6.35
CA ALA A 105 6.68 5.66 5.46
C ALA A 105 7.16 5.87 4.02
N LYS A 106 8.32 6.49 3.81
CA LYS A 106 8.91 6.63 2.46
C LYS A 106 9.21 5.27 1.82
N GLU A 107 9.72 4.32 2.60
CA GLU A 107 10.00 2.97 2.10
C GLU A 107 8.71 2.19 1.80
N ILE A 108 7.64 2.41 2.57
CA ILE A 108 6.29 1.89 2.28
C ILE A 108 5.76 2.49 0.97
N MET A 109 5.82 3.82 0.80
CA MET A 109 5.44 4.48 -0.45
C MET A 109 6.24 3.94 -1.64
N ARG A 110 7.56 3.78 -1.50
CA ARG A 110 8.41 3.19 -2.55
C ARG A 110 7.99 1.76 -2.91
N LYS A 111 7.61 0.95 -1.92
CA LYS A 111 7.09 -0.40 -2.14
C LYS A 111 5.72 -0.39 -2.82
N GLN A 112 4.86 0.57 -2.49
CA GLN A 112 3.55 0.77 -3.12
C GLN A 112 3.67 1.29 -4.56
N THR A 113 4.49 2.31 -4.83
CA THR A 113 4.74 2.81 -6.20
C THR A 113 5.35 1.73 -7.09
N ASN A 114 6.26 0.91 -6.57
CA ASN A 114 6.84 -0.20 -7.34
C ASN A 114 5.90 -1.43 -7.48
N LYS A 115 4.84 -1.53 -6.67
CA LYS A 115 3.83 -2.60 -6.73
C LYS A 115 2.44 -2.00 -6.89
N THR A 116 1.99 -1.87 -8.14
CA THR A 116 0.65 -1.37 -8.52
C THR A 116 -0.51 -2.04 -7.76
N SER A 117 -0.31 -3.25 -7.23
CA SER A 117 -1.22 -3.94 -6.31
C SER A 117 -0.44 -4.96 -5.49
N PHE A 118 -0.83 -5.20 -4.24
CA PHE A 118 -0.36 -6.37 -3.48
C PHE A 118 -1.18 -7.59 -3.88
N GLY A 119 -0.51 -8.61 -4.39
CA GLY A 119 -1.10 -9.93 -4.65
C GLY A 119 -1.05 -10.83 -3.43
N VAL A 120 -1.78 -11.95 -3.47
CA VAL A 120 -1.71 -13.00 -2.43
C VAL A 120 -0.27 -13.51 -2.25
N GLU A 121 0.53 -13.47 -3.32
CA GLU A 121 1.93 -13.89 -3.40
C GLU A 121 2.95 -12.92 -2.81
N ASP A 122 2.54 -11.72 -2.43
CA ASP A 122 3.48 -10.72 -1.94
C ASP A 122 3.68 -10.81 -0.42
N PRO A 123 4.94 -10.85 0.07
CA PRO A 123 5.20 -10.73 1.50
C PRO A 123 4.81 -9.33 1.97
N LEU A 124 4.02 -9.31 3.04
CA LEU A 124 3.59 -8.07 3.68
C LEU A 124 4.79 -7.32 4.27
N PRO A 125 4.68 -5.99 4.45
CA PRO A 125 5.67 -5.22 5.19
C PRO A 125 5.88 -5.80 6.60
N GLN A 126 7.11 -6.20 6.92
CA GLN A 126 7.50 -6.78 8.20
C GLN A 126 8.39 -5.82 8.99
N ALA A 127 8.27 -5.86 10.32
CA ALA A 127 9.10 -5.04 11.20
C ALA A 127 10.56 -5.55 11.16
N PRO A 128 11.56 -4.66 11.30
CA PRO A 128 12.97 -5.02 11.11
C PRO A 128 13.54 -5.94 12.20
N ASP A 129 12.85 -6.06 13.33
CA ASP A 129 13.14 -6.96 14.45
C ASP A 129 12.52 -8.36 14.31
N GLN A 130 11.71 -8.59 13.26
CA GLN A 130 11.12 -9.89 12.94
C GLN A 130 11.99 -10.67 11.94
N GLU A 131 11.93 -12.01 12.03
CA GLU A 131 12.48 -12.87 10.98
C GLU A 131 11.75 -12.59 9.66
N GLN A 132 12.52 -12.17 8.65
CA GLN A 132 11.98 -11.69 7.38
C GLN A 132 11.54 -12.87 6.51
N ILE A 133 10.23 -13.04 6.32
CA ILE A 133 9.65 -14.04 5.42
C ILE A 133 9.95 -13.65 3.97
N LYS A 134 10.65 -14.54 3.24
CA LYS A 134 10.93 -14.38 1.81
C LYS A 134 9.74 -14.88 0.98
N ALA A 135 9.72 -14.50 -0.30
CA ALA A 135 8.67 -14.94 -1.22
C ALA A 135 8.62 -16.47 -1.41
N GLY A 136 9.75 -17.17 -1.29
CA GLY A 136 9.79 -18.64 -1.33
C GLY A 136 9.09 -19.28 -0.13
N ASP A 137 9.40 -18.78 1.07
CA ASP A 137 8.87 -19.27 2.35
C ASP A 137 7.32 -19.18 2.42
N LEU A 138 6.71 -18.21 1.74
CA LEU A 138 5.25 -18.07 1.68
C LEU A 138 4.54 -19.26 1.05
N SER A 139 5.14 -19.85 0.02
CA SER A 139 4.55 -21.01 -0.65
C SER A 139 4.53 -22.23 0.28
N GLU A 140 5.65 -22.46 0.96
CA GLU A 140 5.81 -23.53 1.95
C GLU A 140 4.81 -23.39 3.10
N PHE A 141 4.65 -22.19 3.67
CA PHE A 141 3.68 -21.95 4.75
C PHE A 141 2.22 -22.17 4.33
N ARG A 142 1.88 -21.93 3.06
CA ARG A 142 0.53 -22.21 2.57
C ARG A 142 0.28 -23.70 2.40
N GLU A 143 1.24 -24.42 1.83
CA GLU A 143 1.16 -25.87 1.71
C GLU A 143 1.00 -26.51 3.09
N GLU A 144 1.80 -26.08 4.07
CA GLU A 144 1.68 -26.53 5.46
C GLU A 144 0.31 -26.20 6.07
N PHE A 145 -0.24 -25.01 5.80
CA PHE A 145 -1.56 -24.61 6.29
C PHE A 145 -2.69 -25.46 5.67
N GLU A 146 -2.65 -25.70 4.36
CA GLU A 146 -3.62 -26.53 3.64
C GLU A 146 -3.59 -27.97 4.16
N LEU A 147 -2.40 -28.57 4.30
CA LEU A 147 -2.20 -29.88 4.91
C LEU A 147 -2.84 -29.96 6.31
N LYS A 148 -2.61 -28.93 7.13
CA LYS A 148 -3.14 -28.88 8.50
C LYS A 148 -4.66 -28.71 8.57
N GLU A 149 -5.24 -27.94 7.65
CA GLU A 149 -6.69 -27.82 7.49
C GLU A 149 -7.31 -29.16 7.06
N GLU A 150 -6.67 -29.88 6.14
CA GLU A 150 -7.11 -31.21 5.71
C GLU A 150 -7.02 -32.25 6.83
N GLU A 151 -5.91 -32.29 7.57
CA GLU A 151 -5.76 -33.14 8.76
C GLU A 151 -6.87 -32.87 9.77
N ARG A 152 -7.15 -31.60 10.07
CA ARG A 152 -8.23 -31.22 10.99
C ARG A 152 -9.60 -31.70 10.50
N ARG A 153 -9.89 -31.57 9.19
CA ARG A 153 -11.15 -32.05 8.59
C ARG A 153 -11.27 -33.57 8.68
N LEU A 154 -10.18 -34.30 8.46
CA LEU A 154 -10.15 -35.76 8.58
C LEU A 154 -10.39 -36.21 10.02
N ASP A 155 -9.74 -35.57 10.99
CA ASP A 155 -9.93 -35.84 12.41
C ASP A 155 -11.38 -35.55 12.87
N GLU A 156 -11.96 -34.44 12.42
CA GLU A 156 -13.36 -34.10 12.70
C GLU A 156 -14.32 -35.11 12.06
N ALA A 157 -14.03 -35.54 10.82
CA ALA A 157 -14.80 -36.57 10.13
C ALA A 157 -14.70 -37.93 10.85
N GLU A 158 -13.52 -38.34 11.27
CA GLU A 158 -13.27 -39.61 11.97
C GLU A 158 -13.91 -39.59 13.38
N ALA A 159 -13.82 -38.46 14.10
CA ALA A 159 -14.50 -38.26 15.37
C ALA A 159 -16.03 -38.29 15.20
N SER A 160 -16.57 -37.73 14.12
CA SER A 160 -17.99 -37.81 13.80
C SER A 160 -18.44 -39.23 13.42
N ALA A 161 -17.58 -39.98 12.71
CA ALA A 161 -17.81 -41.37 12.32
C ALA A 161 -17.76 -42.31 13.53
N LYS A 162 -16.80 -42.15 14.45
CA LYS A 162 -16.69 -42.91 15.72
C LYS A 162 -17.87 -42.64 16.67
N LYS A 163 -18.55 -41.49 16.57
CA LYS A 163 -19.77 -41.17 17.32
C LYS A 163 -21.05 -41.83 16.76
N LYS A 164 -21.10 -42.17 15.47
CA LYS A 164 -22.26 -42.81 14.81
C LYS A 164 -22.57 -44.26 15.25
N PRO A 165 -21.62 -45.18 15.51
CA PRO A 165 -21.93 -46.58 15.86
C PRO A 165 -22.54 -46.77 17.28
N LYS A 166 -22.44 -45.79 18.18
CA LYS A 166 -23.05 -45.87 19.52
C LYS A 166 -24.53 -45.42 19.56
N ARG A 167 -25.01 -44.66 18.56
CA ARG A 167 -26.40 -44.18 18.51
C ARG A 167 -27.38 -45.22 17.94
N GLU A 168 -26.93 -46.11 17.07
CA GLU A 168 -27.79 -47.16 16.50
C GLU A 168 -28.03 -48.33 17.47
N LYS A 169 -27.02 -48.76 18.23
CA LYS A 169 -27.20 -49.82 19.25
C LYS A 169 -28.15 -49.43 20.40
N LYS A 170 -28.37 -48.13 20.67
CA LYS A 170 -29.30 -47.66 21.70
C LYS A 170 -30.76 -47.55 21.21
N LYS A 171 -31.01 -47.47 19.90
CA LYS A 171 -32.38 -47.42 19.35
C LYS A 171 -33.01 -48.81 19.21
N ASN A 172 -32.23 -49.86 18.96
CA ASN A 172 -32.78 -51.23 18.83
C ASN A 172 -33.15 -51.90 20.17
N LYS A 173 -32.65 -51.43 21.31
CA LYS A 173 -33.00 -51.98 22.63
C LYS A 173 -34.34 -51.48 23.20
N LYS A 174 -34.97 -50.49 22.57
CA LYS A 174 -36.27 -49.91 22.98
C LYS A 174 -37.47 -50.40 22.16
N LYS A 175 -37.27 -51.31 21.21
CA LYS A 175 -38.33 -51.91 20.38
C LYS A 175 -38.71 -53.34 20.79
N PHE A 176 -38.06 -53.88 21.81
CA PHE A 176 -38.34 -55.20 22.39
C PHE A 176 -38.52 -55.07 23.90
N PHE A 177 -39.55 -54.37 24.35
CA PHE A 177 -40.16 -54.48 25.68
C PHE A 177 -41.59 -53.95 25.57
#